data_AF-M2TAS4-F1
#
_entry.id   AF-M2TAS4-F1
#
_cell.length_a   1.000
_cell.length_b   1.000
_cell.length_c   1.000
_cell.angle_alpha   90.00
_cell.angle_beta   90.00
_cell.angle_gamma   90.00
#
_symmetry.space_group_name_H-M   'P 1'
#
loop_
_entity.id
_entity.type
_entity.pdbx_description
1 polymer ?
#
loop_
_entity_poly.entity_id
_entity_poly.type
_entity_poly.pdbx_seq_one_letter_code
_entity_poly.pdbx_strand_id
1 'polypeptide(L)'
;MPPNSPQVEPEPHESINAISTIDSYNLLVIALCSSTCNPHSLALPMLFHLLTCGHIVTIDHPDQRCARNCHHTLSTPLPPSPSAFQEPQYTYVSSFLATQQLDLIDHSDDKITLIAGGTEAHTDTLYCEVCTGIPFDKYYTMLPPTSTSFPRRCLALSRAIIAAATMLPAPAVEELLCPVLYVPGRVPHELKCGHRVWCVPERRCGVNCRDMGWKGVDGVVCAECVGRGERVYRRYWGVAVK
;
A
#
# COMPACT_ATOMS: atom_id res chain seq x y z
N MET A 1 47.09 58.62 0.22
CA MET A 1 45.80 58.21 0.80
C MET A 1 45.10 57.35 -0.22
N PRO A 2 44.74 56.09 0.09
CA PRO A 2 44.02 55.24 -0.86
C PRO A 2 42.53 55.63 -0.92
N PRO A 3 41.84 55.41 -2.04
CA PRO A 3 40.44 55.77 -2.20
C PRO A 3 39.53 54.79 -1.46
N ASN A 4 38.51 55.33 -0.79
CA ASN A 4 37.46 54.57 -0.11
C ASN A 4 36.68 53.71 -1.12
N SER A 5 36.58 52.40 -0.82
CA SER A 5 35.68 51.48 -1.52
C SER A 5 34.23 51.80 -1.16
N PRO A 6 33.29 51.78 -2.14
CA PRO A 6 31.88 52.00 -1.86
C PRO A 6 31.32 50.84 -1.04
N GLN A 7 30.71 51.17 0.12
CA GLN A 7 29.90 50.23 0.87
C GLN A 7 28.65 49.91 0.06
N VAL A 8 28.57 48.68 -0.42
CA VAL A 8 27.33 48.10 -0.96
C VAL A 8 26.50 47.66 0.23
N GLU A 9 25.38 48.33 0.44
CA GLU A 9 24.39 48.00 1.47
C GLU A 9 23.74 46.65 1.09
N PRO A 10 23.80 45.62 1.95
CA PRO A 10 23.21 44.33 1.62
C PRO A 10 21.69 44.46 1.58
N GLU A 11 21.10 44.15 0.43
CA GLU A 11 19.63 44.07 0.30
C GLU A 11 19.06 43.11 1.35
N PRO A 12 17.92 43.47 1.97
CA PRO A 12 17.24 42.59 2.91
C PRO A 12 16.79 41.34 2.14
N HIS A 13 17.52 40.25 2.36
CA HIS A 13 17.07 38.92 1.97
C HIS A 13 15.75 38.65 2.70
N GLU A 14 14.63 38.86 2.01
CA GLU A 14 13.36 38.25 2.37
C GLU A 14 13.59 36.74 2.38
N SER A 15 13.87 36.20 3.57
CA SER A 15 13.87 34.78 3.82
C SER A 15 12.45 34.30 3.58
N ILE A 16 12.21 33.79 2.36
CA ILE A 16 11.01 33.05 2.00
C ILE A 16 11.02 31.76 2.84
N ASN A 17 10.61 31.89 4.10
CA ASN A 17 10.11 30.79 4.93
C ASN A 17 8.67 30.47 4.50
N ALA A 18 8.45 30.36 3.19
CA ALA A 18 7.24 29.80 2.61
C ALA A 18 7.48 28.32 2.26
N ILE A 19 8.10 27.57 3.17
CA ILE A 19 7.86 26.13 3.20
C ILE A 19 6.47 26.00 3.77
N SER A 20 5.52 26.06 2.84
CA SER A 20 4.11 25.79 3.03
C SER A 20 3.95 24.67 4.05
N THR A 21 3.24 24.99 5.13
CA THR A 21 2.49 24.05 5.97
C THR A 21 1.52 23.30 5.06
N ILE A 22 2.05 22.42 4.21
CA ILE A 22 1.27 21.35 3.60
C ILE A 22 0.83 20.53 4.81
N ASP A 23 -0.47 20.60 5.09
CA ASP A 23 -1.14 19.84 6.15
C ASP A 23 -0.63 18.40 6.11
N SER A 24 0.36 18.11 6.96
CA SER A 24 1.08 16.82 7.00
C SER A 24 0.14 15.68 7.45
N TYR A 25 -1.11 16.03 7.77
CA TYR A 25 -2.19 15.15 8.16
C TYR A 25 -2.97 14.57 6.96
N ASN A 26 -2.81 15.12 5.75
CA ASN A 26 -3.41 14.59 4.52
C ASN A 26 -2.37 13.94 3.60
N LEU A 27 -1.34 13.32 4.18
CA LEU A 27 -0.39 12.54 3.37
C LEU A 27 -1.14 11.46 2.60
N LEU A 28 -0.98 11.50 1.28
CA LEU A 28 -1.63 10.58 0.35
C LEU A 28 -1.29 9.14 0.71
N VAL A 29 -2.35 8.40 1.00
CA VAL A 29 -2.31 7.04 1.49
C VAL A 29 -2.17 6.10 0.28
N ILE A 30 -1.09 5.30 0.19
CA ILE A 30 -1.03 4.22 -0.80
C ILE A 30 -1.95 3.09 -0.32
N ALA A 31 -3.16 3.07 -0.87
CA ALA A 31 -4.07 1.93 -0.74
C ALA A 31 -3.50 0.74 -1.52
N LEU A 32 -3.34 -0.39 -0.84
CA LEU A 32 -2.82 -1.62 -1.42
C LEU A 32 -3.94 -2.65 -1.58
N CYS A 33 -4.06 -3.23 -2.77
CA CYS A 33 -4.87 -4.43 -3.02
C CYS A 33 -6.33 -4.40 -2.52
N SER A 34 -6.96 -3.24 -2.33
CA SER A 34 -8.40 -3.11 -2.04
C SER A 34 -9.14 -2.65 -3.29
N SER A 35 -10.04 -3.45 -3.84
CA SER A 35 -10.97 -2.98 -4.87
C SER A 35 -11.81 -1.84 -4.29
N THR A 36 -11.42 -0.59 -4.55
CA THR A 36 -12.29 0.55 -4.22
C THR A 36 -13.38 0.56 -5.28
N CYS A 37 -14.61 0.26 -4.86
CA CYS A 37 -15.77 0.53 -5.69
C CYS A 37 -15.85 2.04 -5.90
N ASN A 38 -15.93 2.48 -7.14
CA ASN A 38 -16.29 3.86 -7.44
C ASN A 38 -17.76 4.10 -7.02
N PRO A 39 -18.26 5.35 -7.05
CA PRO A 39 -19.65 5.68 -6.71
C PRO A 39 -20.71 4.94 -7.55
N HIS A 40 -20.30 4.33 -8.67
CA HIS A 40 -21.14 3.53 -9.56
C HIS A 40 -20.95 2.02 -9.35
N SER A 41 -20.34 1.61 -8.24
CA SER A 41 -20.04 0.21 -7.91
C SER A 41 -19.10 -0.50 -8.89
N LEU A 42 -18.39 0.24 -9.75
CA LEU A 42 -17.32 -0.32 -10.58
C LEU A 42 -16.03 -0.34 -9.76
N ALA A 43 -15.46 -1.51 -9.57
CA ALA A 43 -14.15 -1.65 -8.95
C ALA A 43 -13.09 -1.03 -9.87
N LEU A 44 -12.47 0.07 -9.44
CA LEU A 44 -11.29 0.57 -10.14
C LEU A 44 -10.11 -0.37 -9.84
N PRO A 45 -9.34 -0.79 -10.85
CA PRO A 45 -8.16 -1.60 -10.61
C PRO A 45 -7.19 -0.80 -9.75
N MET A 46 -6.67 -1.46 -8.71
CA MET A 46 -5.71 -0.82 -7.82
C MET A 46 -4.38 -0.65 -8.53
N LEU A 47 -3.80 0.54 -8.39
CA LEU A 47 -2.52 0.87 -9.02
C LEU A 47 -1.36 0.15 -8.34
N PHE A 48 -1.46 -0.10 -7.03
CA PHE A 48 -0.38 -0.64 -6.22
C PHE A 48 -0.73 -2.00 -5.62
N HIS A 49 0.20 -2.93 -5.77
CA HIS A 49 0.10 -4.28 -5.25
C HIS A 49 1.26 -4.55 -4.30
N LEU A 50 0.97 -5.11 -3.12
CA LEU A 50 1.98 -5.57 -2.19
C LEU A 50 2.25 -7.05 -2.44
N LEU A 51 3.49 -7.41 -2.77
CA LEU A 51 3.86 -8.80 -2.97
C LEU A 51 4.19 -9.49 -1.64
N THR A 52 4.16 -10.82 -1.61
CA THR A 52 4.57 -11.64 -0.44
C THR A 52 6.03 -11.41 -0.05
N CYS A 53 6.90 -11.00 -0.98
CA CYS A 53 8.27 -10.57 -0.70
C CYS A 53 8.36 -9.19 0.01
N GLY A 54 7.24 -8.51 0.20
CA GLY A 54 7.14 -7.21 0.88
C GLY A 54 7.39 -5.99 0.00
N HIS A 55 7.60 -6.17 -1.30
CA HIS A 55 7.74 -5.07 -2.26
C HIS A 55 6.39 -4.62 -2.80
N ILE A 56 6.23 -3.30 -2.93
CA ILE A 56 5.09 -2.68 -3.60
C ILE A 56 5.45 -2.57 -5.09
N VAL A 57 4.53 -2.94 -5.98
CA VAL A 57 4.69 -2.91 -7.44
C VAL A 57 3.45 -2.30 -8.09
N THR A 58 3.59 -1.86 -9.34
CA THR A 58 2.46 -1.54 -10.23
C THR A 58 2.37 -2.59 -11.34
N ILE A 59 1.15 -2.93 -11.78
CA ILE A 59 0.94 -3.85 -12.90
C ILE A 59 0.79 -3.04 -14.19
N ASP A 60 1.69 -3.25 -15.14
CA ASP A 60 1.62 -2.66 -16.47
C ASP A 60 1.13 -3.71 -17.48
N HIS A 61 -0.12 -4.12 -17.31
CA HIS A 61 -0.77 -5.15 -18.11
C HIS A 61 -2.27 -4.83 -18.23
N PRO A 62 -2.97 -5.21 -19.33
CA PRO A 62 -4.42 -5.02 -19.45
C PRO A 62 -5.20 -5.65 -18.28
N ASP A 63 -4.74 -6.80 -17.81
CA ASP A 63 -5.25 -7.43 -16.58
C ASP A 63 -4.47 -6.98 -15.34
N GLN A 64 -5.03 -6.01 -14.61
CA GLN A 64 -4.49 -5.44 -13.37
C GLN A 64 -5.02 -6.12 -12.10
N ARG A 65 -5.64 -7.31 -12.20
CA ARG A 65 -6.10 -8.04 -11.02
C ARG A 65 -4.93 -8.49 -10.13
N CYS A 66 -5.20 -8.86 -8.89
CA CYS A 66 -4.13 -9.45 -8.06
C CYS A 66 -3.73 -10.85 -8.54
N ALA A 67 -2.51 -11.27 -8.22
CA ALA A 67 -2.00 -12.63 -8.46
C ALA A 67 -1.84 -13.40 -7.13
N ARG A 68 -1.46 -14.68 -7.19
CA ARG A 68 -1.31 -15.54 -5.99
C ARG A 68 -0.33 -15.03 -4.95
N ASN A 69 0.70 -14.31 -5.38
CA ASN A 69 1.71 -13.73 -4.50
C ASN A 69 1.40 -12.27 -4.12
N CYS A 70 0.20 -11.76 -4.41
CA CYS A 70 -0.27 -10.51 -3.83
C CYS A 70 -0.74 -10.74 -2.39
N HIS A 71 -0.26 -9.89 -1.49
CA HIS A 71 -0.73 -9.84 -0.12
C HIS A 71 -2.05 -9.06 -0.07
N HIS A 72 -3.16 -9.77 -0.20
CA HIS A 72 -4.47 -9.21 0.05
C HIS A 72 -4.60 -8.83 1.53
N THR A 73 -5.02 -7.60 1.76
CA THR A 73 -5.29 -7.06 3.11
C THR A 73 -6.76 -7.18 3.48
N LEU A 74 -7.51 -8.06 2.79
CA LEU A 74 -8.87 -8.41 3.15
C LEU A 74 -8.86 -9.17 4.49
N SER A 75 -8.79 -8.39 5.56
CA SER A 75 -9.40 -8.76 6.82
C SER A 75 -10.89 -8.68 6.58
N THR A 76 -11.47 -9.71 5.95
CA THR A 76 -12.90 -9.94 6.13
C THR A 76 -13.10 -10.03 7.63
N PRO A 77 -13.90 -9.14 8.27
CA PRO A 77 -14.27 -9.36 9.66
C PRO A 77 -14.89 -10.74 9.68
N LEU A 78 -14.24 -11.70 10.35
CA LEU A 78 -14.92 -12.95 10.65
C LEU A 78 -16.24 -12.54 11.32
N PRO A 79 -17.41 -12.93 10.80
CA PRO A 79 -18.63 -12.75 11.57
C PRO A 79 -18.35 -13.35 12.95
N PRO A 80 -18.76 -12.67 14.04
CA PRO A 80 -18.49 -13.17 15.38
C PRO A 80 -18.86 -14.64 15.39
N SER A 81 -17.86 -15.50 15.63
CA SER A 81 -18.10 -16.92 15.79
C SER A 81 -19.24 -17.03 16.80
N PRO A 82 -20.36 -17.69 16.48
CA PRO A 82 -21.40 -17.91 17.47
C PRO A 82 -20.77 -18.75 18.57
N SER A 83 -20.32 -18.08 19.62
CA SER A 83 -19.71 -18.63 20.80
C SER A 83 -20.75 -19.49 21.49
N ALA A 84 -20.76 -20.77 21.13
CA ALA A 84 -21.30 -21.83 21.95
C ALA A 84 -20.41 -21.94 23.19
N PHE A 85 -20.70 -21.16 24.22
CA PHE A 85 -20.51 -21.48 25.64
C PHE A 85 -21.21 -20.39 26.46
N GLN A 86 -22.43 -20.70 26.90
CA GLN A 86 -23.10 -19.94 27.95
C GLN A 86 -22.27 -20.06 29.24
N GLU A 87 -21.86 -18.93 29.79
CA GLU A 87 -21.45 -18.82 31.18
C GLU A 87 -22.56 -19.35 32.11
N PRO A 88 -22.24 -20.07 33.20
CA PRO A 88 -23.24 -20.54 34.15
C PRO A 88 -23.90 -19.33 34.82
N GLN A 89 -25.17 -19.09 34.53
CA GLN A 89 -25.93 -18.09 35.25
C GLN A 89 -26.21 -18.59 36.66
N TYR A 90 -25.69 -17.87 37.66
CA TYR A 90 -26.12 -17.98 39.04
C TYR A 90 -27.61 -17.65 39.13
N THR A 91 -28.36 -18.58 39.70
CA THR A 91 -29.79 -18.51 39.98
C THR A 91 -30.08 -17.37 40.96
N TYR A 92 -30.74 -16.31 40.49
CA TYR A 92 -31.60 -15.48 41.34
C TYR A 92 -33.06 -15.74 40.94
N VAL A 93 -33.78 -16.35 41.87
CA VAL A 93 -35.18 -16.73 41.73
C VAL A 93 -36.03 -15.50 42.01
N SER A 94 -36.83 -15.04 41.04
CA SER A 94 -38.18 -14.55 41.33
C SER A 94 -39.06 -14.55 40.07
N SER A 95 -40.09 -15.36 40.17
CA SER A 95 -41.23 -15.58 39.28
C SER A 95 -42.07 -14.32 39.02
N PHE A 96 -42.62 -14.18 37.81
CA PHE A 96 -44.06 -13.97 37.56
C PHE A 96 -44.40 -14.30 36.10
N LEU A 97 -45.69 -14.58 35.87
CA LEU A 97 -46.27 -15.54 34.93
C LEU A 97 -46.29 -15.20 33.43
N ALA A 98 -46.41 -16.29 32.68
CA ALA A 98 -46.62 -16.45 31.25
C ALA A 98 -47.81 -15.67 30.65
N THR A 99 -47.64 -15.27 29.38
CA THR A 99 -48.64 -15.56 28.35
C THR A 99 -47.98 -15.80 26.98
N GLN A 100 -48.51 -16.86 26.39
CA GLN A 100 -48.36 -17.47 25.08
C GLN A 100 -48.66 -16.50 23.91
N GLN A 101 -47.84 -16.51 22.85
CA GLN A 101 -48.35 -16.38 21.47
C GLN A 101 -47.34 -16.87 20.42
N LEU A 102 -47.73 -17.92 19.71
CA LEU A 102 -47.19 -18.35 18.42
C LEU A 102 -47.89 -17.52 17.33
N ASP A 103 -47.14 -16.89 16.44
CA ASP A 103 -47.59 -16.45 15.10
C ASP A 103 -46.31 -16.36 14.23
N LEU A 104 -46.02 -17.30 13.31
CA LEU A 104 -46.46 -17.35 11.90
C LEU A 104 -46.25 -16.04 11.13
N ILE A 105 -45.05 -15.87 10.52
CA ILE A 105 -44.80 -15.01 9.34
C ILE A 105 -43.68 -15.71 8.56
N ASP A 106 -43.96 -16.48 7.51
CA ASP A 106 -44.40 -16.13 6.14
C ASP A 106 -43.25 -15.76 5.19
N HIS A 107 -43.26 -16.43 4.05
CA HIS A 107 -42.28 -16.38 2.97
C HIS A 107 -42.28 -15.00 2.29
N SER A 108 -41.16 -14.29 2.38
CA SER A 108 -40.85 -13.20 1.45
C SER A 108 -39.60 -13.56 0.66
N ASP A 109 -39.84 -13.94 -0.59
CA ASP A 109 -38.91 -14.38 -1.62
C ASP A 109 -38.09 -13.22 -2.18
N ASP A 110 -37.30 -12.54 -1.34
CA ASP A 110 -36.21 -11.67 -1.80
C ASP A 110 -34.90 -12.42 -1.66
N LYS A 111 -34.70 -13.39 -2.56
CA LYS A 111 -33.42 -13.99 -2.84
C LYS A 111 -32.52 -12.95 -3.50
N ILE A 112 -32.02 -12.01 -2.69
CA ILE A 112 -30.85 -11.21 -3.04
C ILE A 112 -29.72 -12.22 -3.22
N THR A 113 -29.49 -12.56 -4.47
CA THR A 113 -28.33 -13.33 -4.88
C THR A 113 -27.17 -12.38 -4.70
N LEU A 114 -26.62 -12.33 -3.47
CA LEU A 114 -25.27 -11.85 -3.25
C LEU A 114 -24.40 -12.76 -4.12
N ILE A 115 -24.11 -12.30 -5.33
CA ILE A 115 -23.03 -12.83 -6.13
C ILE A 115 -21.82 -12.58 -5.25
N ALA A 116 -21.43 -13.60 -4.50
CA ALA A 116 -20.09 -13.70 -3.94
C ALA A 116 -19.18 -13.60 -5.15
N GLY A 117 -18.79 -12.37 -5.47
CA GLY A 117 -17.80 -12.05 -6.48
C GLY A 117 -16.51 -12.66 -5.97
N GLY A 118 -16.36 -13.95 -6.25
CA GLY A 118 -15.19 -14.72 -5.92
C GLY A 118 -14.00 -13.91 -6.37
N THR A 119 -13.19 -13.50 -5.41
CA THR A 119 -11.85 -12.98 -5.64
C THR A 119 -11.03 -14.16 -6.16
N GLU A 120 -11.31 -14.58 -7.40
CA GLU A 120 -10.49 -15.54 -8.11
C GLU A 120 -9.14 -14.87 -8.35
N ALA A 121 -8.24 -15.02 -7.36
CA ALA A 121 -6.85 -14.72 -7.51
C ALA A 121 -6.39 -15.48 -8.75
N HIS A 122 -5.89 -14.73 -9.72
CA HIS A 122 -5.42 -15.32 -10.96
C HIS A 122 -4.32 -16.34 -10.63
N THR A 123 -4.26 -17.46 -11.34
CA THR A 123 -3.36 -18.58 -11.01
C THR A 123 -1.87 -18.26 -11.17
N ASP A 124 -1.55 -17.08 -11.69
CA ASP A 124 -0.20 -16.61 -11.95
C ASP A 124 0.45 -15.96 -10.71
N THR A 125 1.72 -15.60 -10.87
CA THR A 125 2.50 -14.87 -9.86
C THR A 125 3.09 -13.62 -10.49
N LEU A 126 2.98 -12.49 -9.82
CA LEU A 126 3.61 -11.24 -10.24
C LEU A 126 5.12 -11.30 -10.05
N TYR A 127 5.86 -10.83 -11.04
CA TYR A 127 7.32 -10.77 -11.01
C TYR A 127 7.83 -9.55 -10.22
N CYS A 128 8.93 -9.70 -9.47
CA CYS A 128 9.49 -8.62 -8.66
C CYS A 128 10.91 -8.24 -9.10
N GLU A 129 11.03 -7.16 -9.87
CA GLU A 129 12.33 -6.68 -10.38
C GLU A 129 13.31 -6.27 -9.26
N VAL A 130 12.79 -5.83 -8.10
CA VAL A 130 13.62 -5.45 -6.95
C VAL A 130 14.33 -6.67 -6.35
N CYS A 131 13.64 -7.81 -6.26
CA CYS A 131 14.20 -9.05 -5.73
C CYS A 131 15.21 -9.67 -6.70
N THR A 132 14.93 -9.64 -8.01
CA THR A 132 15.75 -10.31 -9.02
C THR A 132 16.88 -9.44 -9.54
N GLY A 133 16.77 -8.11 -9.44
CA GLY A 133 17.77 -7.17 -9.94
C GLY A 133 17.78 -7.02 -11.46
N ILE A 134 16.72 -7.46 -12.14
CA ILE A 134 16.60 -7.48 -13.61
C ILE A 134 15.23 -6.94 -14.01
N PRO A 135 15.16 -5.88 -14.86
CA PRO A 135 13.89 -5.40 -15.40
C PRO A 135 13.18 -6.49 -16.18
N PHE A 136 11.85 -6.49 -16.15
CA PHE A 136 11.01 -7.49 -16.78
C PHE A 136 11.33 -7.67 -18.27
N ASP A 137 11.51 -6.58 -19.01
CA ASP A 137 11.81 -6.63 -20.45
C ASP A 137 13.16 -7.29 -20.75
N LYS A 138 14.14 -7.12 -19.84
CA LYS A 138 15.47 -7.74 -19.96
C LYS A 138 15.47 -9.18 -19.51
N TYR A 139 14.58 -9.54 -18.59
CA TYR A 139 14.43 -10.91 -18.12
C TYR A 139 14.12 -11.86 -19.29
N TYR A 140 13.25 -11.46 -20.22
CA TYR A 140 12.95 -12.27 -21.42
C TYR A 140 14.15 -12.58 -22.29
N THR A 141 15.09 -11.64 -22.39
CA THR A 141 16.30 -11.84 -23.18
C THR A 141 17.30 -12.74 -22.45
N MET A 142 17.38 -12.63 -21.12
CA MET A 142 18.36 -13.36 -20.30
C MET A 142 17.90 -14.77 -19.92
N LEU A 143 16.59 -14.95 -19.74
CA LEU A 143 15.95 -16.16 -19.21
C LEU A 143 14.66 -16.40 -20.01
N PRO A 144 14.77 -16.95 -21.22
CA PRO A 144 13.61 -17.15 -22.07
C PRO A 144 12.59 -18.07 -21.39
N PRO A 145 11.29 -17.71 -21.37
CA PRO A 145 10.27 -18.49 -20.71
C PRO A 145 10.15 -19.87 -21.37
N THR A 146 10.21 -20.93 -20.57
CA THR A 146 10.00 -22.31 -21.02
C THR A 146 8.51 -22.71 -21.08
N SER A 147 7.61 -21.87 -20.54
CA SER A 147 6.17 -22.12 -20.44
C SER A 147 5.34 -21.20 -21.35
N THR A 148 4.15 -21.66 -21.71
CA THR A 148 3.20 -20.95 -22.59
C THR A 148 2.47 -19.77 -21.93
N SER A 149 2.43 -19.70 -20.59
CA SER A 149 1.86 -18.55 -19.88
C SER A 149 2.94 -17.52 -19.59
N PHE A 150 2.86 -16.36 -20.23
CA PHE A 150 3.70 -15.22 -19.92
C PHE A 150 3.29 -14.63 -18.56
N PRO A 151 4.24 -14.34 -17.66
CA PRO A 151 3.92 -13.60 -16.44
C PRO A 151 3.40 -12.20 -16.81
N ARG A 152 2.58 -11.61 -15.95
CA ARG A 152 2.17 -10.21 -16.12
C ARG A 152 3.33 -9.28 -15.80
N ARG A 153 3.48 -8.22 -16.60
CA ARG A 153 4.51 -7.19 -16.43
C ARG A 153 4.21 -6.39 -15.17
N CYS A 154 5.13 -6.42 -14.22
CA CYS A 154 5.09 -5.62 -13.01
C CYS A 154 6.31 -4.73 -12.94
N LEU A 155 6.08 -3.45 -12.69
CA LEU A 155 7.16 -2.48 -12.60
C LEU A 155 7.60 -2.37 -11.14
N ALA A 156 8.91 -2.46 -10.89
CA ALA A 156 9.44 -2.06 -9.60
C ALA A 156 9.12 -0.59 -9.34
N LEU A 157 8.67 -0.30 -8.13
CA LEU A 157 8.31 1.05 -7.75
C LEU A 157 9.54 1.97 -7.81
N SER A 158 9.48 3.00 -8.64
CA SER A 158 10.45 4.09 -8.73
C SER A 158 9.76 5.42 -8.45
N ARG A 159 10.51 6.50 -8.17
CA ARG A 159 9.92 7.83 -8.02
C ARG A 159 9.10 8.26 -9.23
N ALA A 160 9.60 7.99 -10.43
CA ALA A 160 8.91 8.30 -11.68
C ALA A 160 7.60 7.52 -11.81
N ILE A 161 7.60 6.23 -11.44
CA ILE A 161 6.38 5.40 -11.46
C ILE A 161 5.38 5.88 -10.40
N ILE A 162 5.84 6.23 -9.19
CA ILE A 162 4.98 6.78 -8.15
C ILE A 162 4.35 8.07 -8.66
N ALA A 163 5.16 9.03 -9.14
CA ALA A 163 4.68 10.31 -9.66
C ALA A 163 3.67 10.14 -10.80
N ALA A 164 3.96 9.25 -11.75
CA ALA A 164 3.07 8.99 -12.88
C ALA A 164 1.75 8.33 -12.44
N ALA A 165 1.78 7.41 -11.47
CA ALA A 165 0.60 6.71 -10.98
C ALA A 165 -0.28 7.58 -10.06
N THR A 166 0.33 8.47 -9.26
CA THR A 166 -0.39 9.29 -8.28
C THR A 166 -0.63 10.73 -8.74
N MET A 167 -0.04 11.13 -9.86
CA MET A 167 0.00 12.52 -10.35
C MET A 167 0.60 13.50 -9.33
N LEU A 168 1.45 13.01 -8.41
CA LEU A 168 2.09 13.84 -7.39
C LEU A 168 3.33 14.55 -7.95
N PRO A 169 3.59 15.80 -7.51
CA PRO A 169 4.85 16.47 -7.82
C PRO A 169 6.02 15.80 -7.08
N ALA A 170 7.24 15.92 -7.62
CA ALA A 170 8.43 15.25 -7.09
C ALA A 170 8.67 15.49 -5.58
N PRO A 171 8.50 16.70 -5.01
CA PRO A 171 8.66 16.91 -3.57
C PRO A 171 7.69 16.07 -2.73
N ALA A 172 6.42 15.96 -3.14
CA ALA A 172 5.42 15.16 -2.44
C ALA A 172 5.72 13.65 -2.54
N VAL A 173 6.36 13.21 -3.64
CA VAL A 173 6.84 11.84 -3.75
C VAL A 173 7.96 11.57 -2.74
N GLU A 174 8.90 12.49 -2.53
CA GLU A 174 9.96 12.30 -1.53
C GLU A 174 9.41 12.19 -0.11
N GLU A 175 8.42 13.02 0.24
CA GLU A 175 7.77 12.99 1.55
C GLU A 175 7.04 11.67 1.83
N LEU A 176 6.57 10.99 0.77
CA LEU A 176 5.94 9.68 0.87
C LEU A 176 6.94 8.56 1.23
N LEU A 177 8.23 8.75 0.90
CA LEU A 177 9.26 7.74 1.10
C LEU A 177 9.75 7.75 2.55
N CYS A 178 9.54 6.65 3.25
CA CYS A 178 10.03 6.50 4.62
C CYS A 178 11.54 6.17 4.60
N PRO A 179 12.39 7.00 5.21
CA PRO A 179 13.83 6.80 5.21
C PRO A 179 14.25 5.60 6.06
N VAL A 180 15.44 5.07 5.79
CA VAL A 180 16.12 4.01 6.57
C VAL A 180 17.09 4.62 7.60
N LEU A 181 16.96 5.93 7.89
CA LEU A 181 17.84 6.61 8.84
C LEU A 181 17.18 6.72 10.21
N TYR A 182 17.98 6.48 11.25
CA TYR A 182 17.55 6.60 12.64
C TYR A 182 17.09 8.02 12.98
N VAL A 183 15.87 8.11 13.50
CA VAL A 183 15.32 9.33 14.08
C VAL A 183 15.16 9.12 15.59
N PRO A 184 15.90 9.87 16.43
CA PRO A 184 15.77 9.79 17.89
C PRO A 184 14.32 9.96 18.36
N GLY A 185 13.90 9.14 19.33
CA GLY A 185 12.57 9.20 19.93
C GLY A 185 11.44 8.61 19.09
N ARG A 186 11.75 7.98 17.94
CA ARG A 186 10.74 7.32 17.09
C ARG A 186 10.90 5.80 17.09
N VAL A 187 9.78 5.09 17.14
CA VAL A 187 9.74 3.64 17.00
C VAL A 187 9.87 3.30 15.51
N PRO A 188 10.90 2.52 15.11
CA PRO A 188 11.04 2.11 13.72
C PRO A 188 9.99 1.05 13.36
N HIS A 189 9.54 1.06 12.12
CA HIS A 189 8.70 0.01 11.55
C HIS A 189 9.59 -1.03 10.86
N GLU A 190 9.43 -2.30 11.19
CA GLU A 190 10.05 -3.39 10.43
C GLU A 190 9.11 -3.84 9.31
N LEU A 191 9.55 -3.69 8.05
CA LEU A 191 8.76 -4.03 6.88
C LEU A 191 8.97 -5.49 6.45
N LYS A 192 8.01 -6.04 5.70
CA LYS A 192 8.06 -7.40 5.13
C LYS A 192 9.26 -7.59 4.19
N CYS A 193 9.69 -6.54 3.49
CA CYS A 193 10.90 -6.54 2.67
C CYS A 193 12.21 -6.64 3.49
N GLY A 194 12.13 -6.63 4.82
CA GLY A 194 13.25 -6.74 5.74
C GLY A 194 13.90 -5.41 6.11
N HIS A 195 13.46 -4.29 5.52
CA HIS A 195 13.98 -2.97 5.87
C HIS A 195 13.29 -2.41 7.12
N ARG A 196 14.09 -1.74 7.95
CA ARG A 196 13.62 -0.92 9.07
C ARG A 196 13.50 0.51 8.60
N VAL A 197 12.33 1.11 8.77
CA VAL A 197 12.04 2.47 8.31
C VAL A 197 11.48 3.32 9.43
N TRP A 198 11.67 4.63 9.33
CA TRP A 198 11.13 5.59 10.29
C TRP A 198 10.01 6.38 9.64
N CYS A 199 8.88 6.45 10.33
CA CYS A 199 7.70 7.20 9.88
C CYS A 199 7.50 8.45 10.74
N VAL A 200 6.51 9.27 10.38
CA VAL A 200 6.01 10.32 11.28
C VAL A 200 5.47 9.68 12.57
N PRO A 201 5.65 10.30 13.75
CA PRO A 201 5.40 9.64 15.05
C PRO A 201 3.97 9.13 15.23
N GLU A 202 3.01 9.75 14.55
CA GLU A 202 1.59 9.44 14.64
C GLU A 202 1.13 8.39 13.60
N ARG A 203 2.04 7.92 12.74
CA ARG A 203 1.68 6.97 11.69
C ARG A 203 1.44 5.58 12.28
N ARG A 204 0.28 5.00 11.96
CA ARG A 204 -0.01 3.59 12.26
C ARG A 204 0.90 2.66 11.45
N CYS A 205 1.04 1.41 11.89
CA CYS A 205 1.80 0.42 11.12
C CYS A 205 1.16 0.23 9.74
N GLY A 206 1.93 0.33 8.66
CA GLY A 206 1.43 -0.05 7.34
C GLY A 206 1.10 -1.55 7.25
N VAL A 207 0.29 -1.92 6.28
CA VAL A 207 -0.07 -3.32 6.00
C VAL A 207 1.12 -4.19 5.60
N ASN A 208 2.21 -3.56 5.16
CA ASN A 208 3.49 -4.19 4.88
C ASN A 208 4.46 -4.20 6.08
N CYS A 209 4.06 -3.77 7.27
CA CYS A 209 4.83 -4.00 8.49
C CYS A 209 4.72 -5.48 8.92
N ARG A 210 5.83 -6.03 9.43
CA ARG A 210 5.89 -7.37 10.03
C ARG A 210 5.12 -7.43 11.35
N ASP A 211 5.31 -6.41 12.19
CA ASP A 211 4.75 -6.40 13.53
C ASP A 211 3.22 -6.46 13.54
N MET A 212 2.68 -7.03 14.61
CA MET A 212 1.24 -7.22 14.88
C MET A 212 0.59 -5.96 15.51
N GLY A 213 1.25 -4.81 15.43
CA GLY A 213 0.69 -3.55 15.93
C GLY A 213 -0.60 -3.14 15.21
N TRP A 214 -1.26 -2.09 15.70
CA TRP A 214 -2.41 -1.49 15.03
C TRP A 214 -2.06 -1.10 13.59
N LYS A 215 -2.58 -1.88 12.64
CA LYS A 215 -2.34 -1.69 11.21
C LYS A 215 -3.30 -0.65 10.65
N GLY A 216 -2.76 0.28 9.88
CA GLY A 216 -3.53 1.12 8.96
C GLY A 216 -4.01 0.32 7.75
N VAL A 217 -4.66 1.01 6.83
CA VAL A 217 -5.14 0.44 5.55
C VAL A 217 -4.10 0.52 4.43
N ASP A 218 -2.93 1.10 4.73
CA ASP A 218 -1.99 1.62 3.74
C ASP A 218 -0.62 0.98 3.77
N GLY A 219 0.10 1.11 2.67
CA GLY A 219 1.49 0.68 2.56
C GLY A 219 2.48 1.74 3.01
N VAL A 220 3.47 1.35 3.81
CA VAL A 220 4.65 2.18 4.06
C VAL A 220 5.62 2.01 2.89
N VAL A 221 5.94 3.10 2.19
CA VAL A 221 6.86 3.07 1.04
C VAL A 221 8.30 3.16 1.54
N CYS A 222 9.07 2.09 1.36
CA CYS A 222 10.47 2.05 1.76
C CYS A 222 11.36 2.77 0.75
N ALA A 223 12.06 3.83 1.18
CA ALA A 223 13.00 4.57 0.33
C ALA A 223 14.10 3.68 -0.27
N GLU A 224 14.60 2.68 0.46
CA GLU A 224 15.62 1.75 -0.04
C GLU A 224 15.08 0.82 -1.13
N CYS A 225 13.83 0.33 -0.99
CA CYS A 225 13.21 -0.48 -2.05
C CYS A 225 13.01 0.34 -3.34
N VAL A 226 12.58 1.60 -3.21
CA VAL A 226 12.43 2.52 -4.36
C VAL A 226 13.78 2.80 -5.01
N GLY A 227 14.81 3.09 -4.21
CA GLY A 227 16.17 3.27 -4.70
C GLY A 227 16.74 2.03 -5.39
N ARG A 228 16.45 0.83 -4.88
CA ARG A 228 16.81 -0.44 -5.56
C ARG A 228 16.10 -0.58 -6.90
N GLY A 229 14.79 -0.31 -6.96
CA GLY A 229 14.05 -0.28 -8.22
C GLY A 229 14.71 0.64 -9.25
N GLU A 230 15.03 1.88 -8.87
CA GLU A 230 15.73 2.83 -9.74
C GLU A 230 17.12 2.35 -10.19
N ARG A 231 17.89 1.68 -9.30
CA ARG A 231 19.19 1.10 -9.66
C ARG A 231 19.04 -0.02 -10.68
N VAL A 232 17.99 -0.83 -10.56
CA VAL A 232 17.65 -1.87 -11.55
C VAL A 232 17.43 -1.20 -12.90
N TYR A 233 16.55 -0.19 -13.02
CA TYR A 233 16.35 0.50 -14.29
C TYR A 233 17.61 1.18 -14.83
N ARG A 234 18.37 1.91 -13.99
CA ARG A 234 19.59 2.61 -14.41
C ARG A 234 20.64 1.67 -15.01
N ARG A 235 20.81 0.47 -14.44
CA ARG A 235 21.75 -0.55 -14.95
C ARG A 235 21.48 -0.93 -16.40
N TYR A 236 20.23 -0.93 -16.84
CA TYR A 236 19.84 -1.40 -18.17
C TYR A 236 19.38 -0.30 -19.14
N TRP A 237 18.99 0.87 -18.63
CA TRP A 237 18.58 2.01 -19.45
C TRP A 237 19.78 2.85 -19.93
N GLY A 238 20.89 2.87 -19.18
CA GLY A 238 22.12 3.60 -19.54
C GLY A 238 22.91 3.02 -20.72
N VAL A 239 22.45 1.94 -21.35
CA VAL A 239 23.13 1.26 -22.46
C VAL A 239 22.50 1.58 -23.82
N ALA A 240 21.31 2.21 -23.86
CA ALA A 240 20.51 2.33 -25.09
C ALA A 240 20.51 3.72 -25.76
N VAL A 241 21.30 4.69 -25.27
CA VAL A 241 21.45 6.00 -25.91
C VAL A 241 22.93 6.27 -26.19
N LYS A 242 23.41 5.72 -27.30
CA LYS A 242 24.62 6.17 -28.00
C LYS A 242 24.33 6.19 -29.49
#